data_AF-A0A9X2G744-F1
#
_entry.id   AF-A0A9X2G744-F1
#
_cell.length_a   1.000
_cell.length_b   1.000
_cell.length_c   1.000
_cell.angle_alpha   90.00
_cell.angle_beta   90.00
_cell.angle_gamma   90.00
#
_symmetry.space_group_name_H-M   'P 1'
#
loop_
_entity.id
_entity.type
_entity.pdbx_description
1 polymer ?
#
loop_
_entity_poly.entity_id
_entity_poly.type
_entity_poly.pdbx_seq_one_letter_code
_entity_poly.pdbx_strand_id
1 'polypeptide(L)'
;MRKITVLGASALLAAGLVAAPAAAFAAPVSGSSEQYLDGVKVCAGYDSGKIDTDGEPMELTVEAPEGQLVSGYCVKAGSVNQGAGKGGAYYVTLDEPAESVTITYPWGGGRAISHYAVSYTDAQDEATPEPSVPAQEPAPETTAPGEGVPVESPAPSDEAAPGEAVSDEIAPGEAAPAQDEPEELAATGASTVIGFTLIALALVGGGVTLIVLRRKGALGS
;
A
#
# COMPACT_ATOMS: atom_id res chain seq x y z
N MET A 1 -11.96 54.84 20.91
CA MET A 1 -10.64 54.78 21.56
C MET A 1 -10.59 53.57 22.48
N ARG A 2 -9.71 52.61 22.19
CA ARG A 2 -8.84 51.89 23.13
C ARG A 2 -7.99 50.94 22.29
N LYS A 3 -6.71 51.30 22.19
CA LYS A 3 -5.63 50.55 21.56
C LYS A 3 -5.19 49.49 22.57
N ILE A 4 -5.05 48.23 22.15
CA ILE A 4 -4.33 47.21 22.91
C ILE A 4 -3.33 46.57 21.96
N THR A 5 -2.11 47.09 22.03
CA THR A 5 -0.87 46.50 21.55
C THR A 5 -0.40 45.46 22.57
N VAL A 6 -0.10 44.23 22.13
CA VAL A 6 0.85 43.35 22.81
C VAL A 6 1.73 42.68 21.76
N LEU A 7 3.02 43.06 21.80
CA LEU A 7 4.15 42.37 21.19
C LEU A 7 4.43 41.07 21.94
N GLY A 8 4.82 40.02 21.23
CA GLY A 8 5.31 38.79 21.83
C GLY A 8 6.06 37.94 20.82
N ALA A 9 7.32 38.32 20.55
CA ALA A 9 8.26 37.52 19.78
C ALA A 9 8.62 36.25 20.56
N SER A 10 8.59 35.10 19.88
CA SER A 10 9.31 33.91 20.32
C SER A 10 9.76 33.16 19.08
N ALA A 11 10.98 33.51 18.65
CA ALA A 11 11.79 32.72 17.75
C ALA A 11 12.38 31.56 18.56
N LEU A 12 11.96 30.33 18.27
CA LEU A 12 12.66 29.13 18.71
C LEU A 12 13.11 28.36 17.47
N LEU A 13 14.41 28.47 17.24
CA LEU A 13 15.23 27.69 16.33
C LEU A 13 15.18 26.22 16.77
N ALA A 14 14.61 25.35 15.93
CA ALA A 14 14.88 23.92 15.96
C ALA A 14 15.34 23.52 14.56
N ALA A 15 16.65 23.61 14.34
CA ALA A 15 17.32 22.97 13.21
C ALA A 15 17.32 21.46 13.47
N GLY A 16 16.21 20.81 13.16
CA GLY A 16 16.09 19.36 13.14
C GLY A 16 16.83 18.82 11.94
N LEU A 17 17.82 17.97 12.21
CA LEU A 17 18.54 17.16 11.24
C LEU A 17 17.51 16.38 10.42
N VAL A 18 17.20 16.84 9.22
CA VAL A 18 16.37 16.09 8.28
C VAL A 18 17.27 15.00 7.73
N ALA A 19 17.30 13.85 8.40
CA ALA A 19 17.66 12.61 7.72
C ALA A 19 16.65 12.50 6.59
N ALA A 20 17.08 12.82 5.37
CA ALA A 20 16.27 12.59 4.19
C ALA A 20 15.96 11.10 4.22
N PRO A 21 14.69 10.68 4.42
CA PRO A 21 14.36 9.32 4.09
C PRO A 21 14.77 9.21 2.62
N ALA A 22 15.62 8.25 2.30
CA ALA A 22 15.74 7.79 0.93
C ALA A 22 14.31 7.40 0.55
N ALA A 23 13.61 8.33 -0.09
CA ALA A 23 12.32 8.08 -0.68
C ALA A 23 12.65 7.03 -1.73
N ALA A 24 12.47 5.77 -1.37
CA ALA A 24 12.24 4.72 -2.33
C ALA A 24 11.10 5.27 -3.18
N PHE A 25 11.45 5.78 -4.35
CA PHE A 25 10.47 6.24 -5.31
C PHE A 25 9.73 4.98 -5.72
N ALA A 26 8.64 4.68 -5.02
CA ALA A 26 7.61 3.78 -5.50
C ALA A 26 7.12 4.43 -6.81
N ALA A 27 7.71 4.01 -7.92
CA ALA A 27 7.27 4.43 -9.23
C ALA A 27 5.77 4.11 -9.30
N PRO A 28 4.92 5.03 -9.79
CA PRO A 28 3.53 4.70 -10.01
C PRO A 28 3.49 3.54 -11.00
N VAL A 29 3.10 2.36 -10.52
CA VAL A 29 2.95 1.15 -11.34
C VAL A 29 1.92 1.48 -12.41
N SER A 30 2.43 1.84 -13.59
CA SER A 30 1.67 2.41 -14.69
C SER A 30 1.20 1.27 -15.56
N GLY A 31 0.25 0.51 -15.03
CA GLY A 31 -0.18 -0.72 -15.68
C GLY A 31 -0.69 -1.74 -14.69
N SER A 32 -1.96 -1.63 -14.32
CA SER A 32 -2.60 -2.73 -13.62
C SER A 32 -3.97 -2.96 -14.22
N SER A 33 -4.32 -4.22 -14.42
CA SER A 33 -5.67 -4.59 -14.83
C SER A 33 -6.49 -4.89 -13.58
N GLU A 34 -7.56 -4.13 -13.40
CA GLU A 34 -8.45 -4.23 -12.25
C GLU A 34 -9.72 -4.98 -12.64
N GLN A 35 -10.03 -6.03 -11.91
CA GLN A 35 -11.21 -6.85 -12.14
C GLN A 35 -12.09 -6.87 -10.89
N TYR A 36 -13.34 -6.41 -11.03
CA TYR A 36 -14.35 -6.62 -10.01
C TYR A 36 -14.72 -8.10 -9.95
N LEU A 37 -14.68 -8.68 -8.76
CA LEU A 37 -15.02 -10.07 -8.53
C LEU A 37 -16.48 -10.16 -8.08
N ASP A 38 -17.39 -10.29 -9.04
CA ASP A 38 -18.82 -10.33 -8.76
C ASP A 38 -19.21 -11.53 -7.87
N GLY A 39 -20.02 -11.28 -6.86
CA GLY A 39 -20.44 -12.28 -5.87
C GLY A 39 -19.33 -12.76 -4.91
N VAL A 40 -18.09 -12.30 -5.07
CA VAL A 40 -16.98 -12.74 -4.23
C VAL A 40 -16.99 -12.00 -2.89
N LYS A 41 -17.41 -12.71 -1.85
CA LYS A 41 -17.51 -12.17 -0.48
C LYS A 41 -16.15 -12.00 0.17
N VAL A 42 -15.20 -12.88 -0.12
CA VAL A 42 -13.88 -12.95 0.49
C VAL A 42 -12.86 -13.16 -0.62
N CYS A 43 -11.70 -12.51 -0.52
CA CYS A 43 -10.61 -12.77 -1.45
C CYS A 43 -10.21 -14.24 -1.30
N ALA A 44 -10.08 -14.95 -2.42
CA ALA A 44 -9.47 -16.28 -2.39
C ALA A 44 -8.09 -16.14 -1.72
N GLY A 45 -7.66 -17.11 -0.94
CA GLY A 45 -6.43 -16.97 -0.16
C GLY A 45 -5.17 -16.70 -0.98
N TYR A 46 -5.17 -16.87 -2.31
CA TYR A 46 -3.97 -16.78 -3.17
C TYR A 46 -2.74 -17.40 -2.48
N ASP A 47 -1.56 -16.79 -2.61
CA ASP A 47 -0.33 -17.32 -2.03
C ASP A 47 -0.14 -16.88 -0.56
N SER A 48 -0.58 -15.65 -0.21
CA SER A 48 -0.43 -15.11 1.15
C SER A 48 -1.44 -15.63 2.18
N GLY A 49 -2.47 -16.35 1.74
CA GLY A 49 -3.71 -16.51 2.51
C GLY A 49 -4.55 -15.23 2.56
N LYS A 50 -5.73 -15.35 3.18
CA LYS A 50 -6.58 -14.19 3.50
C LYS A 50 -6.00 -13.50 4.74
N ILE A 51 -5.65 -12.22 4.60
CA ILE A 51 -5.14 -11.39 5.68
C ILE A 51 -6.20 -10.36 6.05
N ASP A 52 -6.76 -10.49 7.24
CA ASP A 52 -7.65 -9.49 7.82
C ASP A 52 -6.83 -8.29 8.30
N THR A 53 -7.33 -7.09 8.06
CA THR A 53 -6.66 -5.86 8.51
C THR A 53 -7.17 -5.48 9.89
N ASP A 54 -6.27 -5.02 10.75
CA ASP A 54 -6.65 -4.41 12.02
C ASP A 54 -7.09 -2.94 11.82
N GLY A 55 -8.21 -2.57 12.42
CA GLY A 55 -8.77 -1.22 12.34
C GLY A 55 -9.42 -0.93 10.99
N GLU A 56 -9.22 0.28 10.47
CA GLU A 56 -9.86 0.78 9.25
C GLU A 56 -8.86 1.46 8.28
N PRO A 57 -7.76 0.77 7.88
CA PRO A 57 -6.77 1.37 6.99
C PRO A 57 -7.33 1.59 5.59
N MET A 58 -7.08 2.77 5.02
CA MET A 58 -7.45 3.09 3.63
C MET A 58 -6.34 2.70 2.63
N GLU A 59 -5.13 2.50 3.14
CA GLU A 59 -3.91 2.23 2.38
C GLU A 59 -3.05 1.27 3.21
N LEU A 60 -2.42 0.30 2.53
CA LEU A 60 -1.52 -0.68 3.11
C LEU A 60 -0.28 -0.81 2.24
N THR A 61 0.90 -0.88 2.84
CA THR A 61 2.12 -1.27 2.13
C THR A 61 2.39 -2.74 2.43
N VAL A 62 2.55 -3.54 1.38
CA VAL A 62 2.86 -4.96 1.48
C VAL A 62 4.17 -5.24 0.78
N GLU A 63 5.08 -5.91 1.47
CA GLU A 63 6.36 -6.35 0.96
C GLU A 63 6.29 -7.84 0.60
N ALA A 64 6.89 -8.20 -0.54
CA ALA A 64 7.08 -9.58 -0.93
C ALA A 64 8.12 -10.26 -0.02
N PRO A 65 7.98 -11.56 0.26
CA PRO A 65 9.04 -12.31 0.94
C PRO A 65 10.29 -12.42 0.07
N GLU A 66 11.44 -12.74 0.68
CA GLU A 66 12.71 -12.87 -0.04
C GLU A 66 12.63 -13.86 -1.21
N GLY A 67 13.17 -13.46 -2.37
CA GLY A 67 13.15 -14.27 -3.59
C GLY A 67 11.83 -14.24 -4.36
N GLN A 68 10.85 -13.45 -3.92
CA GLN A 68 9.56 -13.30 -4.60
C GLN A 68 9.24 -11.84 -4.91
N LEU A 69 8.36 -11.64 -5.88
CA LEU A 69 7.77 -10.36 -6.26
C LEU A 69 6.25 -10.46 -6.21
N VAL A 70 5.57 -9.39 -5.83
CA VAL A 70 4.10 -9.30 -5.92
C VAL A 70 3.69 -9.21 -7.38
N SER A 71 2.92 -10.17 -7.88
CA SER A 71 2.39 -10.17 -9.26
C SER A 71 0.95 -9.64 -9.34
N GLY A 72 0.23 -9.65 -8.21
CA GLY A 72 -1.12 -9.14 -8.11
C GLY A 72 -1.65 -9.22 -6.69
N TYR A 73 -2.80 -8.60 -6.45
CA TYR A 73 -3.46 -8.66 -5.15
C TYR A 73 -4.98 -8.59 -5.28
N CYS A 74 -5.67 -9.27 -4.37
CA CYS A 74 -7.08 -9.06 -4.11
C CYS A 74 -7.26 -8.15 -2.91
N VAL A 75 -8.07 -7.12 -3.06
CA VAL A 75 -8.45 -6.20 -1.97
C VAL A 75 -9.97 -6.17 -1.85
N LYS A 76 -10.46 -6.22 -0.60
CA LYS A 76 -11.87 -6.05 -0.31
C LYS A 76 -12.11 -4.86 0.59
N ALA A 77 -13.08 -4.04 0.20
CA ALA A 77 -13.67 -3.04 1.08
C ALA A 77 -15.20 -3.12 1.02
N GLY A 78 -15.86 -2.85 2.16
CA GLY A 78 -17.31 -2.85 2.27
C GLY A 78 -18.00 -4.20 1.94
N SER A 79 -19.33 -4.15 1.87
CA SER A 79 -20.16 -5.34 1.58
C SER A 79 -20.41 -5.51 0.08
N VAL A 80 -20.41 -6.77 -0.38
CA VAL A 80 -20.81 -7.11 -1.77
C VAL A 80 -22.24 -6.70 -2.08
N ASN A 81 -23.10 -6.57 -1.07
CA ASN A 81 -24.50 -6.19 -1.23
C ASN A 81 -24.66 -4.71 -1.64
N GLN A 82 -23.59 -3.91 -1.63
CA GLN A 82 -23.62 -2.52 -2.08
C GLN A 82 -23.53 -2.39 -3.61
N GLY A 83 -23.19 -3.48 -4.31
CA GLY A 83 -23.03 -3.52 -5.76
C GLY A 83 -21.65 -3.09 -6.24
N ALA A 84 -21.37 -3.35 -7.53
CA ALA A 84 -20.11 -3.03 -8.18
C ALA A 84 -19.75 -1.54 -8.03
N GLY A 85 -18.49 -1.25 -7.70
CA GLY A 85 -17.99 0.10 -7.48
C GLY A 85 -18.37 0.74 -6.15
N LYS A 86 -19.14 0.05 -5.29
CA LYS A 86 -19.49 0.54 -3.94
C LYS A 86 -18.94 -0.34 -2.84
N GLY A 87 -18.71 -1.61 -3.10
CA GLY A 87 -18.11 -2.55 -2.16
C GLY A 87 -17.87 -3.88 -2.85
N GLY A 88 -17.20 -4.79 -2.16
CA GLY A 88 -16.85 -6.10 -2.71
C GLY A 88 -15.36 -6.29 -2.86
N ALA A 89 -14.99 -7.36 -3.55
CA ALA A 89 -13.61 -7.73 -3.79
C ALA A 89 -13.18 -7.33 -5.20
N TYR A 90 -11.95 -6.86 -5.32
CA TYR A 90 -11.30 -6.53 -6.58
C TYR A 90 -9.99 -7.29 -6.65
N TYR A 91 -9.68 -7.86 -7.81
CA TYR A 91 -8.36 -8.37 -8.11
C TYR A 91 -7.63 -7.38 -9.01
N VAL A 92 -6.42 -7.02 -8.63
CA VAL A 92 -5.53 -6.14 -9.36
C VAL A 92 -4.34 -6.98 -9.80
N THR A 93 -4.17 -7.14 -11.11
CA THR A 93 -2.95 -7.75 -11.67
C THR A 93 -1.96 -6.64 -11.98
N LEU A 94 -0.72 -6.78 -11.54
CA LEU A 94 0.34 -5.82 -11.85
C LEU A 94 0.94 -6.19 -13.20
N ASP A 95 1.17 -5.19 -14.05
CA ASP A 95 1.83 -5.41 -15.34
C ASP A 95 3.31 -5.79 -15.13
N GLU A 96 3.95 -5.25 -14.09
CA GLU A 96 5.31 -5.59 -13.66
C GLU A 96 5.30 -6.01 -12.18
N PRO A 97 5.79 -7.22 -11.85
CA PRO A 97 5.88 -7.65 -10.46
C PRO A 97 6.83 -6.76 -9.65
N ALA A 98 6.50 -6.49 -8.38
CA ALA A 98 7.25 -5.55 -7.54
C ALA A 98 7.54 -6.13 -6.15
N GLU A 99 8.68 -5.74 -5.56
CA GLU A 99 9.07 -6.14 -4.19
C GLU A 99 8.15 -5.54 -3.12
N SER A 100 7.58 -4.36 -3.38
CA SER A 100 6.69 -3.67 -2.46
C SER A 100 5.55 -3.01 -3.22
N VAL A 101 4.32 -3.15 -2.72
CA VAL A 101 3.12 -2.58 -3.33
C VAL A 101 2.32 -1.83 -2.30
N THR A 102 1.81 -0.67 -2.71
CA THR A 102 0.82 0.08 -1.93
C THR A 102 -0.57 -0.31 -2.40
N ILE A 103 -1.27 -1.07 -1.57
CA ILE A 103 -2.65 -1.51 -1.81
C ILE A 103 -3.60 -0.40 -1.36
N THR A 104 -4.42 0.06 -2.30
CA THR A 104 -5.57 0.94 -2.02
C THR A 104 -6.82 0.31 -2.62
N TYR A 105 -7.99 0.63 -2.06
CA TYR A 105 -9.24 0.18 -2.66
C TYR A 105 -9.62 1.08 -3.84
N PRO A 106 -9.68 0.56 -5.07
CA PRO A 106 -9.70 1.41 -6.27
C PRO A 106 -11.00 2.18 -6.49
N TRP A 107 -12.14 1.64 -6.03
CA TRP A 107 -13.46 2.20 -6.31
C TRP A 107 -14.17 2.66 -5.04
N GLY A 108 -13.78 3.84 -4.56
CA GLY A 108 -14.56 4.56 -3.56
C GLY A 108 -13.70 5.32 -2.55
N GLY A 109 -13.19 6.48 -2.96
CA GLY A 109 -12.87 7.63 -2.08
C GLY A 109 -12.29 7.37 -0.70
N GLY A 110 -11.39 6.40 -0.53
CA GLY A 110 -10.80 6.06 0.78
C GLY A 110 -11.69 5.19 1.65
N ARG A 111 -12.21 4.08 1.12
CA ARG A 111 -12.85 3.06 1.96
C ARG A 111 -11.81 2.28 2.73
N ALA A 112 -12.16 1.94 3.98
CA ALA A 112 -11.37 1.03 4.80
C ALA A 112 -11.30 -0.35 4.14
N ILE A 113 -10.10 -0.85 4.00
CA ILE A 113 -9.79 -2.21 3.59
C ILE A 113 -10.19 -3.11 4.75
N SER A 114 -10.91 -4.20 4.46
CA SER A 114 -11.34 -5.18 5.47
C SER A 114 -10.43 -6.40 5.49
N HIS A 115 -10.03 -6.86 4.30
CA HIS A 115 -9.03 -7.90 4.13
C HIS A 115 -8.43 -7.81 2.74
N TYR A 116 -7.27 -8.42 2.58
CA TYR A 116 -6.57 -8.56 1.31
C TYR A 116 -5.91 -9.94 1.20
N ALA A 117 -5.46 -10.26 0.00
CA ALA A 117 -4.64 -11.43 -0.29
C ALA A 117 -3.73 -11.11 -1.47
N VAL A 118 -2.54 -11.68 -1.52
CA VAL A 118 -1.48 -11.34 -2.47
C VAL A 118 -1.08 -12.59 -3.24
N SER A 119 -0.85 -12.40 -4.54
CA SER A 119 -0.26 -13.39 -5.43
C SER A 119 1.21 -13.04 -5.64
N TYR A 120 2.07 -14.03 -5.50
CA TYR A 120 3.51 -13.88 -5.69
C TYR A 120 3.97 -14.55 -7.00
N THR A 121 5.13 -14.13 -7.47
CA THR A 121 5.90 -14.85 -8.48
C THR A 121 7.35 -14.89 -8.02
N ASP A 122 8.11 -15.89 -8.44
CA ASP A 122 9.54 -15.92 -8.16
C ASP A 122 10.21 -14.70 -8.79
N ALA A 123 11.12 -14.06 -8.05
CA ALA A 123 11.98 -13.04 -8.59
C ALA A 123 12.85 -13.71 -9.66
N GLN A 124 12.79 -13.23 -10.90
CA GLN A 124 13.82 -13.63 -11.84
C GLN A 124 15.12 -13.03 -11.33
N ASP A 125 16.15 -13.85 -11.16
CA ASP A 125 17.51 -13.35 -10.99
C ASP A 125 17.79 -12.48 -12.21
N GLU A 126 17.68 -11.15 -12.06
CA GLU A 126 18.22 -10.25 -13.06
C GLU A 126 19.67 -10.67 -13.19
N ALA A 127 20.03 -11.17 -14.38
CA ALA A 127 21.37 -11.61 -14.65
C ALA A 127 22.29 -10.46 -14.23
N THR A 128 22.98 -10.63 -13.11
CA THR A 128 23.91 -9.64 -12.59
C THR A 128 24.78 -9.29 -13.78
N PRO A 129 24.77 -8.02 -14.25
CA PRO A 129 25.49 -7.68 -15.46
C PRO A 129 26.91 -8.18 -15.26
N GLU A 130 27.35 -9.11 -16.11
CA GLU A 130 28.70 -9.64 -16.01
C GLU A 130 29.62 -8.42 -15.88
N PRO A 131 30.48 -8.39 -14.85
CA PRO A 131 31.36 -7.26 -14.64
C PRO A 131 32.08 -7.02 -15.96
N SER A 132 31.76 -5.89 -16.62
CA SER A 132 32.35 -5.56 -17.90
C SER A 132 33.84 -5.47 -17.67
N VAL A 133 34.56 -6.50 -18.09
CA VAL A 133 36.02 -6.55 -18.00
C VAL A 133 36.50 -5.30 -18.72
N PRO A 134 37.21 -4.37 -18.03
CA PRO A 134 37.76 -3.20 -18.69
C PRO A 134 38.53 -3.68 -19.91
N ALA A 135 38.25 -3.10 -21.08
CA ALA A 135 38.95 -3.42 -22.31
C ALA A 135 40.45 -3.37 -22.03
N GLN A 136 41.10 -4.54 -22.00
CA GLN A 136 42.54 -4.62 -21.81
C GLN A 136 43.17 -3.92 -23.01
N GLU A 137 43.91 -2.84 -22.73
CA GLU A 137 44.85 -2.25 -23.68
C GLU A 137 45.78 -3.37 -24.17
N PRO A 138 46.06 -3.49 -25.49
CA PRO A 138 46.77 -4.63 -26.05
C PRO A 138 48.17 -4.77 -25.42
N ALA A 139 48.32 -5.79 -24.58
CA ALA A 139 49.60 -6.18 -24.03
C ALA A 139 50.47 -6.85 -25.12
N PRO A 140 51.78 -6.56 -25.20
CA PRO A 140 52.68 -7.16 -26.16
C PRO A 140 52.83 -8.67 -25.95
N GLU A 141 52.72 -9.42 -27.04
CA GLU A 141 52.90 -10.87 -27.09
C GLU A 141 54.24 -11.29 -26.46
N THR A 142 54.17 -12.03 -25.35
CA THR A 142 55.33 -12.73 -24.78
C THR A 142 55.07 -14.22 -24.80
N THR A 143 55.80 -14.88 -25.70
CA THR A 143 55.91 -16.32 -25.88
C THR A 143 56.63 -16.97 -24.69
N ALA A 144 56.02 -17.96 -24.03
CA ALA A 144 56.73 -19.13 -23.51
C ALA A 144 55.75 -20.25 -23.07
N PRO A 145 56.05 -21.53 -23.37
CA PRO A 145 55.26 -22.70 -22.99
C PRO A 145 55.65 -23.23 -21.61
N GLY A 146 54.66 -23.62 -20.80
CA GLY A 146 54.84 -24.27 -19.51
C GLY A 146 53.78 -25.35 -19.28
N GLU A 147 54.24 -26.59 -19.25
CA GLU A 147 53.51 -27.83 -18.98
C GLU A 147 53.02 -27.98 -17.53
N GLY A 148 51.92 -28.72 -17.34
CA GLY A 148 51.55 -29.44 -16.11
C GLY A 148 50.89 -28.57 -15.03
N VAL A 149 49.83 -28.98 -14.33
CA VAL A 149 49.44 -30.31 -13.84
C VAL A 149 47.92 -30.31 -13.51
N PRO A 150 47.25 -31.48 -13.50
CA PRO A 150 45.83 -31.62 -13.15
C PRO A 150 45.66 -31.88 -11.64
N VAL A 151 44.82 -31.11 -10.93
CA VAL A 151 44.44 -31.43 -9.54
C VAL A 151 42.99 -31.06 -9.23
N GLU A 152 42.22 -32.14 -9.08
CA GLU A 152 41.15 -32.46 -8.13
C GLU A 152 39.90 -31.58 -7.99
N SER A 153 38.81 -32.19 -8.46
CA SER A 153 37.41 -31.97 -8.11
C SER A 153 37.12 -32.45 -6.68
N PRO A 154 36.55 -31.63 -5.80
CA PRO A 154 35.85 -32.11 -4.63
C PRO A 154 34.41 -32.51 -4.98
N ALA A 155 34.07 -33.73 -4.60
CA ALA A 155 32.74 -34.33 -4.64
C ALA A 155 31.77 -33.68 -3.64
N PRO A 156 30.45 -33.83 -3.85
CA PRO A 156 29.42 -33.30 -2.95
C PRO A 156 29.24 -34.21 -1.73
N SER A 157 29.17 -33.62 -0.54
CA SER A 157 28.74 -34.30 0.69
C SER A 157 27.37 -33.82 1.14
N ASP A 158 26.49 -34.81 1.26
CA ASP A 158 25.61 -35.14 2.39
C ASP A 158 24.64 -34.05 2.89
N GLU A 159 23.33 -34.22 2.72
CA GLU A 159 22.46 -35.14 3.46
C GLU A 159 22.22 -34.70 4.92
N ALA A 160 21.09 -33.99 5.13
CA ALA A 160 20.34 -33.90 6.38
C ALA A 160 18.88 -33.61 6.01
N ALA A 161 18.05 -34.65 5.93
CA ALA A 161 17.20 -35.19 6.99
C ALA A 161 15.90 -34.37 7.24
N PRO A 162 14.72 -35.00 7.11
CA PRO A 162 13.41 -34.36 7.28
C PRO A 162 13.01 -34.34 8.77
N GLY A 163 12.70 -33.15 9.29
CA GLY A 163 12.28 -32.94 10.67
C GLY A 163 10.85 -32.43 10.78
N GLU A 164 9.98 -33.31 11.31
CA GLU A 164 8.85 -33.03 12.20
C GLU A 164 7.62 -32.27 11.65
N ALA A 165 6.65 -33.07 11.24
CA ALA A 165 5.23 -32.72 11.28
C ALA A 165 4.79 -32.54 12.74
N VAL A 166 4.40 -31.32 13.11
CA VAL A 166 3.65 -31.07 14.35
C VAL A 166 2.17 -31.03 13.99
N SER A 167 1.45 -32.04 14.47
CA SER A 167 0.00 -32.08 14.48
C SER A 167 -0.49 -31.29 15.68
N ASP A 168 -1.07 -30.12 15.47
CA ASP A 168 -1.86 -29.44 16.49
C ASP A 168 -3.36 -29.71 16.24
N GLU A 169 -3.81 -30.71 17.00
CA GLU A 169 -5.19 -31.07 17.25
C GLU A 169 -5.85 -29.95 18.07
N ILE A 170 -6.58 -29.04 17.41
CA ILE A 170 -7.48 -28.11 18.10
C ILE A 170 -8.92 -28.60 17.94
N ALA A 171 -9.46 -29.02 19.09
CA ALA A 171 -10.81 -29.52 19.30
C ALA A 171 -11.91 -28.51 18.90
N PRO A 172 -13.11 -29.00 18.54
CA PRO A 172 -14.27 -28.16 18.25
C PRO A 172 -14.86 -27.60 19.55
N GLY A 173 -14.58 -26.31 19.79
CA GLY A 173 -15.20 -25.51 20.83
C GLY A 173 -16.56 -25.00 20.40
N GLU A 174 -17.58 -25.76 20.78
CA GLU A 174 -18.99 -25.41 20.81
C GLU A 174 -19.27 -24.15 21.65
N ALA A 175 -20.04 -23.21 21.10
CA ALA A 175 -21.17 -22.51 21.73
C ALA A 175 -21.33 -21.07 21.20
N ALA A 176 -22.38 -20.89 20.39
CA ALA A 176 -22.94 -19.58 20.07
C ALA A 176 -23.61 -18.97 21.31
N PRO A 177 -23.52 -17.64 21.48
CA PRO A 177 -24.65 -16.86 21.95
C PRO A 177 -25.24 -16.07 20.78
N ALA A 178 -26.53 -16.31 20.53
CA ALA A 178 -27.38 -15.37 19.84
C ALA A 178 -27.37 -14.04 20.61
N GLN A 179 -26.98 -12.98 19.92
CA GLN A 179 -27.24 -11.61 20.33
C GLN A 179 -28.07 -11.00 19.19
N ASP A 180 -29.38 -11.08 19.37
CA ASP A 180 -30.31 -10.11 18.82
C ASP A 180 -29.98 -8.71 19.37
N GLU A 181 -30.61 -7.70 18.76
CA GLU A 181 -30.69 -6.27 19.16
C GLU A 181 -29.76 -5.32 18.35
N PRO A 182 -30.15 -4.03 18.17
CA PRO A 182 -30.98 -3.61 17.06
C PRO A 182 -30.25 -2.66 16.10
N GLU A 183 -30.86 -2.54 14.92
CA GLU A 183 -30.67 -1.50 13.89
C GLU A 183 -30.38 -0.10 14.49
N GLU A 184 -29.10 0.27 14.64
CA GLU A 184 -28.69 1.66 14.79
C GLU A 184 -28.28 2.21 13.41
N LEU A 185 -29.04 3.21 13.00
CA LEU A 185 -28.98 3.88 11.71
C LEU A 185 -27.63 4.55 11.50
N ALA A 186 -26.95 4.15 10.43
CA ALA A 186 -26.12 4.97 9.55
C ALA A 186 -25.64 6.32 10.10
N ALA A 187 -24.67 6.29 11.01
CA ALA A 187 -23.73 7.39 11.18
C ALA A 187 -22.78 7.36 9.97
N THR A 188 -23.21 7.96 8.85
CA THR A 188 -22.31 8.24 7.74
C THR A 188 -21.23 9.22 8.22
N GLY A 189 -20.07 8.66 8.58
CA GLY A 189 -18.85 9.40 8.85
C GLY A 189 -18.38 10.10 7.58
N ALA A 190 -18.91 11.30 7.33
CA ALA A 190 -18.25 12.28 6.50
C ALA A 190 -17.00 12.72 7.26
N SER A 191 -15.84 12.29 6.79
CA SER A 191 -14.52 12.69 7.24
C SER A 191 -14.51 14.19 7.56
N THR A 192 -14.40 14.51 8.84
CA THR A 192 -14.53 15.87 9.41
C THR A 192 -13.51 16.86 8.87
N VAL A 193 -12.53 16.42 8.08
CA VAL A 193 -11.48 17.26 7.52
C VAL A 193 -11.89 17.94 6.20
N ILE A 194 -12.80 17.34 5.41
CA ILE A 194 -13.23 17.92 4.12
C ILE A 194 -14.48 18.83 4.28
N GLY A 195 -15.28 18.64 5.34
CA GLY A 195 -16.49 19.43 5.57
C GLY A 195 -16.24 20.91 5.91
N PHE A 196 -15.14 21.23 6.62
CA PHE A 196 -14.88 22.61 7.03
C PHE A 196 -14.37 23.52 5.92
N THR A 197 -13.68 22.99 4.91
CA THR A 197 -13.18 23.81 3.79
C THR A 197 -14.30 24.28 2.86
N LEU A 198 -15.32 23.45 2.62
CA LEU A 198 -16.49 23.83 1.83
C LEU A 198 -17.40 24.82 2.56
N ILE A 199 -17.58 24.69 3.88
CA ILE A 199 -18.31 25.67 4.70
C ILE A 199 -17.59 27.02 4.71
N ALA A 200 -16.24 27.03 4.79
CA ALA A 200 -15.45 28.25 4.71
C ALA A 200 -15.57 28.94 3.34
N LEU A 201 -15.53 28.20 2.23
CA LEU A 201 -15.73 28.75 0.88
C LEU A 201 -17.14 29.30 0.67
N ALA A 202 -18.17 28.64 1.22
CA ALA A 202 -19.55 29.13 1.17
C ALA A 202 -19.75 30.42 2.00
N LEU A 203 -19.08 30.57 3.15
CA LEU A 203 -19.14 31.79 3.96
C LEU A 203 -18.36 32.96 3.33
N VAL A 204 -17.20 32.69 2.72
CA VAL A 204 -16.41 33.74 2.02
C VAL A 204 -17.09 34.16 0.72
N GLY A 205 -17.66 33.23 -0.05
CA GLY A 205 -18.42 33.54 -1.27
C GLY A 205 -19.77 34.21 -1.00
N GLY A 206 -20.56 33.66 -0.07
CA GLY A 206 -21.88 34.17 0.28
C GLY A 206 -21.86 35.53 0.97
N GLY A 207 -20.84 35.81 1.79
CA GLY A 207 -20.66 37.07 2.49
C GLY A 207 -20.44 38.27 1.55
N VAL A 208 -19.72 38.09 0.45
CA VAL A 208 -19.46 39.16 -0.53
C VAL A 208 -20.74 39.56 -1.26
N THR A 209 -21.58 38.58 -1.66
CA THR A 209 -22.89 38.86 -2.29
C THR A 209 -23.85 39.61 -1.36
N LEU A 210 -23.90 39.27 -0.06
CA LEU A 210 -24.75 39.99 0.90
C LEU A 210 -24.27 41.43 1.13
N ILE A 211 -22.96 41.68 1.15
CA ILE A 211 -22.41 43.04 1.27
C ILE A 211 -22.74 43.89 0.03
N VAL A 212 -22.66 43.31 -1.18
CA VAL A 212 -23.04 44.00 -2.43
C VAL A 212 -24.55 44.30 -2.48
N LEU A 213 -25.39 43.36 -2.04
CA LEU A 213 -26.85 43.56 -2.00
C LEU A 213 -27.28 44.60 -0.96
N ARG A 214 -26.62 44.66 0.21
CA ARG A 214 -26.89 45.70 1.22
C ARG A 214 -26.50 47.09 0.73
N ARG A 215 -25.39 47.21 -0.02
CA ARG A 215 -24.94 48.50 -0.58
C ARG A 215 -25.84 49.01 -1.70
N LYS A 216 -26.60 48.12 -2.37
CA LYS A 216 -27.51 48.46 -3.47
C LYS A 216 -28.93 48.83 -3.02
N GLY A 217 -29.20 48.89 -1.70
CA GLY A 217 -30.47 49.38 -1.16
C GLY A 217 -31.69 48.49 -1.41
N ALA A 218 -31.50 47.24 -1.84
CA ALA A 218 -32.60 46.35 -2.24
C ALA A 218 -33.31 45.63 -1.07
N LEU A 219 -32.89 45.87 0.18
CA LEU A 219 -33.45 45.22 1.38
C LEU A 219 -33.96 46.24 2.41
N GLY A 220 -34.51 47.37 1.94
CA GLY A 220 -35.14 48.39 2.78
C GLY A 220 -36.56 48.74 2.32
N SER A 221 -37.55 48.04 2.90
CA SER A 221 -38.85 48.59 3.29
C SER A 221 -39.33 47.83 4.52
#